data_AF-A0A939KR56-F1
#
_entry.id   AF-A0A939KR56-F1
#
_cell.length_a   1.000
_cell.length_b   1.000
_cell.length_c   1.000
_cell.angle_alpha   90.00
_cell.angle_beta   90.00
_cell.angle_gamma   90.00
#
_symmetry.space_group_name_H-M   'P 1'
#
loop_
_entity.id
_entity.type
_entity.pdbx_description
1 polymer ?
#
loop_
_entity_poly.entity_id
_entity_poly.type
_entity_poly.pdbx_seq_one_letter_code
_entity_poly.pdbx_strand_id
1 'polypeptide(L)'
;MSRPDDGSQALTQLGRSVAAPASPEEAILERVPAPHEGRQYMVRFTAPEFTSLCPITSQPDFAHIVIDYVPGQWIVESKSLKLFLTSFRNHGAFHEACSLQIATTLVDLLDPVWLRIGAYWYPRGGMPIDVFWQTGEPPKGVWIPAQDVPAYRGRG
;
A
#
# COMPACT_ATOMS: atom_id res chain seq x y z
N MET A 1 8.12 15.22 31.11
CA MET A 1 6.90 15.37 30.29
C MET A 1 6.58 14.00 29.71
N SER A 2 5.42 13.43 30.01
CA SER A 2 4.98 12.19 29.38
C SER A 2 4.79 12.44 27.89
N ARG A 3 5.28 11.54 27.05
CA ARG A 3 5.04 11.57 25.60
C ARG A 3 3.51 11.57 25.39
N PRO A 4 2.95 12.41 24.50
CA PRO A 4 1.55 12.28 24.14
C PRO A 4 1.28 10.84 23.68
N ASP A 5 0.11 10.30 24.01
CA ASP A 5 -0.29 8.96 23.58
C ASP A 5 -0.38 8.93 22.05
N ASP A 6 0.61 8.30 21.42
CA ASP A 6 0.73 8.18 19.97
C ASP A 6 0.04 6.90 19.45
N GLY A 7 -0.76 6.23 20.29
CA GLY A 7 -1.48 5.01 19.96
C GLY A 7 -0.58 3.77 19.85
N SER A 8 0.74 3.91 20.06
CA SER A 8 1.69 2.81 19.87
C SER A 8 1.51 1.66 20.86
N GLN A 9 0.92 1.92 22.04
CA GLN A 9 0.67 0.89 23.05
C GLN A 9 -0.39 -0.14 22.63
N ALA A 10 -1.29 0.23 21.71
CA ALA A 10 -2.32 -0.67 21.18
C ALA A 10 -1.78 -1.58 20.05
N LEU A 11 -0.57 -1.32 19.54
CA LEU A 11 0.02 -2.08 18.45
C LEU A 11 0.46 -3.46 18.93
N THR A 12 0.04 -4.49 18.20
CA THR A 12 0.37 -5.88 18.48
C THR A 12 1.59 -6.35 17.70
N GLN A 13 1.93 -5.68 16.59
CA GLN A 13 2.99 -6.12 15.70
C GLN A 13 4.28 -5.31 15.83
N LEU A 14 4.20 -3.98 15.96
CA LEU A 14 5.39 -3.12 16.02
C LEU A 14 6.30 -3.48 17.22
N GLY A 15 7.62 -3.51 16.98
CA GLY A 15 8.62 -3.86 18.00
C GLY A 15 8.71 -5.34 18.41
N ARG A 16 7.88 -6.23 17.84
CA ARG A 16 7.86 -7.68 18.18
C ARG A 16 8.34 -8.56 17.02
N SER A 17 8.65 -9.83 17.26
CA SER A 17 8.82 -10.79 16.16
C SER A 17 7.46 -11.36 15.78
N VAL A 18 7.05 -11.20 14.52
CA VAL A 18 5.74 -11.67 14.01
C VAL A 18 6.02 -12.37 12.67
N ALA A 19 5.42 -13.56 12.48
CA ALA A 19 5.52 -14.30 11.23
C ALA A 19 4.80 -13.56 10.10
N ALA A 20 5.24 -13.76 8.84
CA ALA A 20 4.50 -13.27 7.70
C ALA A 20 3.16 -14.02 7.58
N PRO A 21 2.02 -13.33 7.34
CA PRO A 21 0.74 -13.98 7.10
C PRO A 21 0.79 -14.88 5.86
N ALA A 22 -0.02 -15.94 5.81
CA ALA A 22 -0.04 -16.85 4.67
C ALA A 22 -0.79 -16.27 3.47
N SER A 23 -1.73 -15.34 3.71
CA SER A 23 -2.50 -14.65 2.67
C SER A 23 -2.88 -13.22 3.10
N PRO A 24 -3.31 -12.37 2.15
CA PRO A 24 -3.81 -11.01 2.43
C PRO A 24 -5.00 -10.98 3.39
N GLU A 25 -5.85 -12.00 3.37
CA GLU A 25 -7.04 -12.10 4.22
C GLU A 25 -6.68 -12.42 5.69
N GLU A 26 -5.55 -13.09 5.91
CA GLU A 26 -5.03 -13.39 7.26
C GLU A 26 -4.15 -12.27 7.83
N ALA A 27 -3.76 -11.31 6.99
CA ALA A 27 -2.89 -10.23 7.39
C ALA A 27 -3.62 -9.21 8.27
N ILE A 28 -2.99 -8.85 9.38
CA ILE A 28 -3.52 -7.83 10.30
C ILE A 28 -2.89 -6.50 9.93
N LEU A 29 -3.71 -5.53 9.53
CA LEU A 29 -3.29 -4.14 9.39
C LEU A 29 -3.61 -3.38 10.69
N GLU A 30 -2.68 -2.53 11.09
CA GLU A 30 -2.79 -1.68 12.28
C GLU A 30 -2.74 -0.21 11.85
N ARG A 31 -3.37 0.64 12.66
CA ARG A 31 -3.41 2.09 12.45
C ARG A 31 -3.18 2.81 13.76
N VAL A 32 -2.64 4.01 13.68
CA VAL A 32 -2.46 4.92 14.82
C VAL A 32 -3.08 6.29 14.51
N PRO A 33 -3.39 7.11 15.52
CA PRO A 33 -3.93 8.45 15.29
C PRO A 33 -2.99 9.28 14.40
N ALA A 34 -3.56 10.06 13.48
CA ALA A 34 -2.78 10.99 12.67
C ALA A 34 -2.21 12.12 13.58
N PRO A 35 -0.90 12.38 13.58
CA PRO A 35 -0.25 13.24 14.57
C PRO A 35 -0.53 14.75 14.42
N HIS A 36 -1.08 15.18 13.29
CA HIS A 36 -1.25 16.59 12.96
C HIS A 36 -2.70 16.90 12.55
N GLU A 37 -3.58 16.92 13.54
CA GLU A 37 -4.98 17.32 13.35
C GLU A 37 -5.09 18.71 12.70
N GLY A 38 -6.04 18.85 11.78
CA GLY A 38 -6.32 20.11 11.07
C GLY A 38 -5.36 20.45 9.92
N ARG A 39 -4.31 19.66 9.68
CA ARG A 39 -3.43 19.82 8.52
C ARG A 39 -3.67 18.70 7.52
N GLN A 40 -3.97 19.05 6.28
CA GLN A 40 -3.97 18.07 5.19
C GLN A 40 -2.55 17.94 4.63
N TYR A 41 -2.00 16.74 4.72
CA TYR A 41 -0.70 16.37 4.17
C TYR A 41 -0.83 15.02 3.47
N MET A 42 0.04 14.77 2.50
CA MET A 42 0.08 13.50 1.79
C MET A 42 1.18 12.62 2.38
N VAL A 43 0.87 11.35 2.59
CA VAL A 43 1.82 10.29 2.94
C VAL A 43 2.00 9.39 1.73
N ARG A 44 3.25 9.06 1.37
CA ARG A 44 3.59 8.09 0.32
C ARG A 44 4.28 6.88 0.93
N PHE A 45 3.77 5.69 0.62
CA PHE A 45 4.51 4.43 0.75
C PHE A 45 4.94 3.94 -0.63
N THR A 46 6.17 3.48 -0.71
CA THR A 46 6.74 2.92 -1.93
C THR A 46 7.27 1.53 -1.61
N ALA A 47 6.71 0.52 -2.26
CA ALA A 47 7.09 -0.87 -2.15
C ALA A 47 7.64 -1.35 -3.51
N PRO A 48 8.95 -1.17 -3.74
CA PRO A 48 9.58 -1.48 -5.03
C PRO A 48 9.78 -2.99 -5.27
N GLU A 49 9.54 -3.81 -4.25
CA GLU A 49 9.79 -5.25 -4.24
C GLU A 49 8.50 -6.06 -4.01
N PHE A 50 7.34 -5.51 -4.38
CA PHE A 50 6.08 -6.23 -4.27
C PHE A 50 6.07 -7.44 -5.21
N THR A 51 5.49 -8.55 -4.76
CA THR A 51 5.35 -9.75 -5.58
C THR A 51 4.10 -10.55 -5.19
N SER A 52 3.49 -11.18 -6.18
CA SER A 52 2.40 -12.14 -6.03
C SER A 52 2.54 -13.27 -7.05
N LEU A 53 1.63 -14.24 -7.05
CA LEU A 53 1.60 -15.32 -8.05
C LEU A 53 0.53 -15.07 -9.10
N CYS A 54 0.85 -15.39 -10.36
CA CYS A 54 -0.16 -15.51 -11.40
C CYS A 54 -1.13 -16.67 -11.03
N PRO A 55 -2.45 -16.45 -10.98
CA PRO A 55 -3.41 -17.47 -10.54
C PRO A 55 -3.50 -18.68 -11.49
N ILE A 56 -3.02 -18.53 -12.73
CA ILE A 56 -3.08 -19.58 -13.76
C ILE A 56 -1.79 -20.39 -13.82
N THR A 57 -0.64 -19.72 -13.78
CA THR A 57 0.67 -20.34 -14.05
C THR A 57 1.52 -20.54 -12.79
N SER A 58 1.10 -19.95 -11.67
CA SER A 58 1.88 -19.89 -10.42
C SER A 58 3.27 -19.25 -10.56
N GLN A 59 3.54 -18.56 -11.68
CA GLN A 59 4.77 -17.81 -11.83
C GLN A 59 4.72 -16.52 -10.99
N PRO A 60 5.85 -16.13 -10.36
CA PRO A 60 5.89 -14.93 -9.53
C PRO A 60 5.91 -13.67 -10.39
N ASP A 61 4.92 -12.83 -10.21
CA ASP A 61 4.82 -11.48 -10.78
C ASP A 61 5.40 -10.45 -9.80
N PHE A 62 5.99 -9.38 -10.33
CA PHE A 62 6.63 -8.34 -9.53
C PHE A 62 6.06 -6.97 -9.89
N ALA A 63 5.97 -6.09 -8.92
CA ALA A 63 5.52 -4.73 -9.14
C ALA A 63 6.26 -3.72 -8.25
N HIS A 64 6.31 -2.50 -8.74
CA HIS A 64 6.60 -1.33 -7.93
C HIS A 64 5.26 -0.71 -7.52
N ILE A 65 4.89 -0.81 -6.25
CA ILE A 65 3.63 -0.27 -5.72
C ILE A 65 3.89 1.09 -5.07
N VAL A 66 3.16 2.12 -5.50
CA VAL A 66 3.15 3.44 -4.88
C VAL A 66 1.76 3.74 -4.33
N ILE A 67 1.67 3.96 -3.03
CA ILE A 67 0.43 4.29 -2.33
C ILE A 67 0.56 5.70 -1.78
N ASP A 68 -0.28 6.60 -2.27
CA ASP A 68 -0.41 7.96 -1.78
C ASP A 68 -1.73 8.09 -1.04
N TYR A 69 -1.74 8.70 0.13
CA TYR A 69 -3.00 9.03 0.80
C TYR A 69 -2.90 10.31 1.62
N VAL A 70 -4.03 11.00 1.75
CA VAL A 70 -4.23 12.10 2.68
C VAL A 70 -4.98 11.52 3.88
N PRO A 71 -4.35 11.47 5.07
CA PRO A 71 -4.96 10.87 6.25
C PRO A 71 -6.27 11.58 6.63
N GLY A 72 -7.23 10.78 7.12
CA GLY A 72 -8.34 11.28 7.94
C GLY A 72 -7.89 11.37 9.40
N GLN A 73 -8.52 10.59 10.27
CA GLN A 73 -8.13 10.48 11.69
C GLN A 73 -6.97 9.49 11.91
N TRP A 74 -6.68 8.64 10.92
CA TRP A 74 -5.77 7.50 11.08
C TRP A 74 -4.66 7.51 10.04
N ILE A 75 -3.49 7.01 10.44
CA ILE A 75 -2.41 6.61 9.55
C ILE A 75 -2.14 5.12 9.73
N VAL A 76 -1.75 4.43 8.65
CA VAL A 76 -1.37 3.02 8.71
C VAL A 76 -0.01 2.85 9.40
N GLU A 77 0.11 1.84 10.23
CA GLU A 77 1.37 1.45 10.85
C GLU A 77 2.24 0.71 9.82
N SER A 78 3.44 1.24 9.58
CA SER A 78 4.34 0.82 8.51
C SER A 78 4.74 -0.67 8.52
N LYS A 79 4.92 -1.29 9.69
CA LYS A 79 5.28 -2.71 9.78
C LYS A 79 4.10 -3.61 9.43
N SER A 80 2.90 -3.28 9.91
CA SER A 80 1.67 -3.99 9.56
C SER A 80 1.42 -3.92 8.05
N LEU A 81 1.62 -2.75 7.44
CA LEU A 81 1.55 -2.58 5.98
C LEU A 81 2.57 -3.46 5.26
N LYS A 82 3.83 -3.49 5.73
CA LYS A 82 4.86 -4.37 5.16
C LYS A 82 4.45 -5.85 5.23
N LEU A 83 3.90 -6.30 6.36
CA LEU A 83 3.45 -7.69 6.54
C LEU A 83 2.25 -8.01 5.64
N PHE A 84 1.30 -7.08 5.51
CA PHE A 84 0.19 -7.18 4.56
C PHE A 84 0.69 -7.30 3.12
N LEU A 85 1.57 -6.42 2.65
CA LEU A 85 2.13 -6.51 1.30
C LEU A 85 2.93 -7.80 1.09
N THR A 86 3.66 -8.28 2.12
CA THR A 86 4.41 -9.54 2.06
C THR A 86 3.50 -10.76 1.92
N SER A 87 2.29 -10.71 2.50
CA SER A 87 1.34 -11.83 2.46
C SER A 87 0.85 -12.17 1.05
N PHE A 88 1.02 -11.26 0.09
CA PHE A 88 0.71 -11.52 -1.32
C PHE A 88 1.73 -12.45 -2.01
N ARG A 89 2.93 -12.65 -1.45
CA ARG A 89 4.05 -13.35 -2.10
C ARG A 89 3.68 -14.72 -2.67
N ASN A 90 2.86 -15.48 -1.96
CA ASN A 90 2.40 -16.81 -2.38
C ASN A 90 0.89 -16.84 -2.71
N HIS A 91 0.26 -15.66 -2.82
CA HIS A 91 -1.16 -15.53 -3.13
C HIS A 91 -1.37 -15.38 -4.64
N GLY A 92 -2.29 -16.18 -5.18
CA GLY A 92 -2.62 -16.17 -6.61
C GLY A 92 -3.72 -15.16 -6.93
N ALA A 93 -3.40 -14.08 -7.64
CA ALA A 93 -4.39 -13.09 -8.06
C ALA A 93 -3.91 -12.29 -9.29
N PHE A 94 -4.87 -11.81 -10.09
CA PHE A 94 -4.59 -10.92 -11.23
C PHE A 94 -4.04 -9.58 -10.74
N HIS A 95 -3.27 -8.90 -11.59
CA HIS A 95 -2.60 -7.65 -11.26
C HIS A 95 -3.58 -6.57 -10.80
N GLU A 96 -4.72 -6.47 -11.49
CA GLU A 96 -5.81 -5.56 -11.17
C GLU A 96 -6.43 -5.88 -9.83
N ALA A 97 -6.71 -7.17 -9.57
CA ALA A 97 -7.31 -7.62 -8.32
C ALA A 97 -6.38 -7.35 -7.12
N CYS A 98 -5.09 -7.70 -7.22
CA CYS A 98 -4.10 -7.38 -6.20
C CYS A 98 -4.04 -5.86 -5.92
N SER A 99 -3.95 -5.06 -6.98
CA SER A 99 -3.79 -3.61 -6.86
C SER A 99 -5.00 -2.97 -6.19
N LEU A 100 -6.21 -3.34 -6.62
CA LEU A 100 -7.43 -2.80 -6.05
C LEU A 100 -7.65 -3.31 -4.62
N GLN A 101 -7.37 -4.58 -4.32
CA GLN A 101 -7.47 -5.13 -2.96
C GLN A 101 -6.60 -4.34 -1.98
N ILE A 102 -5.33 -4.07 -2.33
CA ILE A 102 -4.44 -3.26 -1.49
C ILE A 102 -5.07 -1.89 -1.19
N ALA A 103 -5.58 -1.22 -2.22
CA ALA A 103 -6.15 0.12 -2.08
C ALA A 103 -7.44 0.12 -1.28
N THR A 104 -8.39 -0.77 -1.57
CA THR A 104 -9.69 -0.81 -0.88
C THR A 104 -9.54 -1.25 0.56
N THR A 105 -8.67 -2.21 0.88
CA THR A 105 -8.39 -2.61 2.26
C THR A 105 -7.81 -1.44 3.07
N LEU A 106 -6.95 -0.61 2.47
CA LEU A 106 -6.42 0.59 3.14
C LEU A 106 -7.48 1.69 3.29
N VAL A 107 -8.39 1.85 2.33
CA VAL A 107 -9.53 2.77 2.47
C VAL A 107 -10.41 2.36 3.65
N ASP A 108 -10.78 1.08 3.72
CA ASP A 108 -11.62 0.53 4.81
C ASP A 108 -10.93 0.68 6.18
N LEU A 109 -9.61 0.45 6.21
CA LEU A 109 -8.83 0.60 7.44
C LEU A 109 -8.70 2.05 7.89
N LEU A 110 -8.51 3.01 6.98
CA LEU A 110 -8.04 4.34 7.35
C LEU A 110 -9.12 5.42 7.29
N ASP A 111 -10.20 5.18 6.52
CA ASP A 111 -11.15 6.22 6.12
C ASP A 111 -10.44 7.51 5.69
N PRO A 112 -9.55 7.44 4.67
CA PRO A 112 -8.71 8.56 4.31
C PRO A 112 -9.55 9.63 3.58
N VAL A 113 -9.12 10.89 3.68
CA VAL A 113 -9.70 11.98 2.87
C VAL A 113 -9.55 11.68 1.38
N TRP A 114 -8.42 11.08 1.00
CA TRP A 114 -8.13 10.68 -0.36
C TRP A 114 -7.05 9.59 -0.38
N LEU A 115 -7.14 8.66 -1.33
CA LEU A 115 -6.11 7.66 -1.58
C LEU A 115 -5.94 7.44 -3.08
N ARG A 116 -4.69 7.25 -3.52
CA ARG A 116 -4.30 6.84 -4.87
C ARG A 116 -3.30 5.70 -4.79
N ILE A 117 -3.50 4.69 -5.62
CA ILE A 117 -2.52 3.64 -5.89
C ILE A 117 -2.04 3.73 -7.34
N GLY A 118 -0.73 3.56 -7.52
CA GLY A 118 -0.14 3.19 -8.80
C GLY A 118 0.66 1.91 -8.63
N ALA A 119 0.24 0.88 -9.34
CA ALA A 119 0.89 -0.42 -9.33
C ALA A 119 1.56 -0.64 -10.69
N TYR A 120 2.87 -0.54 -10.72
CA TYR A 120 3.66 -0.62 -11.95
C TYR A 120 4.21 -2.04 -12.09
N TRP A 121 3.52 -2.89 -12.86
CA TRP A 121 3.80 -4.31 -12.93
C TRP A 121 4.88 -4.62 -13.97
N TYR A 122 5.76 -5.55 -13.62
CA TYR A 122 6.86 -5.95 -14.49
C TYR A 122 6.31 -6.78 -15.66
N PRO A 123 6.90 -6.64 -16.85
CA PRO A 123 6.28 -7.14 -18.07
C PRO A 123 6.23 -8.68 -18.13
N ARG A 124 5.11 -9.18 -18.66
CA ARG A 124 4.99 -10.54 -19.21
C ARG A 124 4.93 -10.46 -20.72
N GLY A 125 5.78 -11.22 -21.41
CA GLY A 125 5.90 -11.14 -22.86
C GLY A 125 6.32 -9.76 -23.39
N GLY A 126 7.01 -8.96 -22.57
CA GLY A 126 7.41 -7.59 -22.93
C GLY A 126 6.33 -6.53 -22.73
N MET A 127 5.19 -6.89 -22.12
CA MET A 127 4.05 -5.99 -21.90
C MET A 127 3.80 -5.79 -20.40
N PRO A 128 4.07 -4.60 -19.83
CA PRO A 128 3.64 -4.27 -18.47
C PRO A 128 2.13 -4.01 -18.43
N ILE A 129 1.51 -4.23 -17.27
CA ILE A 129 0.11 -3.90 -17.01
C ILE A 129 0.10 -2.99 -15.79
N ASP A 130 0.24 -1.68 -16.01
CA ASP A 130 0.20 -0.73 -14.91
C ASP A 130 -1.25 -0.46 -14.50
N VAL A 131 -1.53 -0.52 -13.21
CA VAL A 131 -2.88 -0.35 -12.65
C VAL A 131 -2.91 0.90 -11.79
N PHE A 132 -3.83 1.81 -12.11
CA PHE A 132 -4.00 3.08 -11.40
C PHE A 132 -5.44 3.21 -10.90
N TRP A 133 -5.58 3.62 -9.65
CA TRP A 133 -6.88 3.90 -9.06
C TRP A 133 -6.78 4.96 -7.97
N GLN A 134 -7.84 5.74 -7.78
CA GLN A 134 -7.96 6.68 -6.68
C GLN A 134 -9.42 6.80 -6.23
N THR A 135 -9.64 7.18 -4.97
CA THR A 135 -10.99 7.25 -4.37
C THR A 135 -11.86 8.37 -4.95
N GLY A 136 -11.25 9.43 -5.50
CA GLY A 136 -11.96 10.59 -6.04
C GLY A 136 -11.01 11.68 -6.51
N GLU A 137 -11.54 12.90 -6.67
CA GLU A 137 -10.73 14.07 -7.00
C GLU A 137 -9.67 14.34 -5.91
N PRO A 138 -8.42 14.66 -6.29
CA PRO A 138 -7.41 15.02 -5.31
C PRO A 138 -7.80 16.26 -4.49
N PRO A 139 -7.59 16.27 -3.16
CA PRO A 139 -8.03 17.37 -2.31
C PRO A 139 -7.29 18.66 -2.64
N LYS A 140 -8.05 19.76 -2.70
CA LYS A 140 -7.49 21.10 -2.95
C LYS A 140 -6.58 21.52 -1.78
N GLY A 141 -5.47 22.18 -2.10
CA GLY A 141 -4.55 22.72 -1.10
C GLY A 141 -3.55 21.70 -0.52
N VAL A 142 -3.57 20.45 -0.99
CA VAL A 142 -2.54 19.46 -0.67
C VAL A 142 -1.54 19.35 -1.82
N TRP A 143 -0.25 19.40 -1.50
CA TRP A 143 0.79 19.12 -2.49
C TRP A 143 0.85 17.62 -2.77
N ILE A 144 0.53 17.23 -4.01
CA ILE A 144 0.53 15.83 -4.46
C ILE A 144 1.58 15.69 -5.57
N PRO A 145 2.79 15.17 -5.26
CA PRO A 145 3.79 14.93 -6.27
C PRO A 145 3.35 13.85 -7.25
N ALA A 146 3.88 13.91 -8.47
CA ALA A 146 3.81 12.80 -9.41
C ALA A 146 4.45 11.54 -8.79
N GLN A 147 4.02 10.37 -9.22
CA GLN A 147 4.62 9.12 -8.73
C GLN A 147 6.00 8.86 -9.35
N ASP A 148 6.26 9.40 -10.54
CA ASP A 148 7.55 9.41 -11.23
C ASP A 148 8.24 8.03 -11.34
N VAL A 149 7.46 6.94 -11.27
CA VAL A 149 7.98 5.59 -11.54
C VAL A 149 8.24 5.50 -13.04
N PRO A 150 9.49 5.27 -13.48
CA PRO A 150 9.78 5.16 -14.90
C PRO A 150 9.01 4.00 -15.50
N ALA A 151 8.31 4.25 -16.60
CA ALA A 151 7.70 3.18 -17.37
C ALA A 151 8.79 2.17 -17.78
N TYR A 152 8.40 0.89 -17.89
CA TYR A 152 9.30 -0.16 -18.34
C TYR A 152 9.94 0.25 -19.66
N ARG A 153 11.27 0.41 -19.64
CA ARG A 153 12.07 0.52 -20.84
C ARG A 153 12.52 -0.89 -21.17
N GLY A 154 12.18 -1.34 -22.37
CA GLY A 154 12.69 -2.60 -22.90
C GLY A 154 14.23 -2.62 -22.91
N ARG A 155 14.81 -3.66 -23.49
CA ARG A 155 16.26 -3.68 -23.72
C ARG A 155 16.58 -2.68 -24.83
N GLY A 156 16.84 -1.42 -24.49
CA GLY A 156 17.12 -0.33 -25.42
C GLY A 156 17.75 0.87 -24.72
#